data_AF-X1UDT4-F1
#
_entry.id   AF-X1UDT4-F1
#
_cell.length_a   1.000
_cell.length_b   1.000
_cell.length_c   1.000
_cell.angle_alpha   90.00
_cell.angle_beta   90.00
_cell.angle_gamma   90.00
#
_symmetry.space_group_name_H-M   'P 1'
#
loop_
_entity.id
_entity.type
_entity.pdbx_description
1 polymer ?
#
loop_
_entity_poly.entity_id
_entity_poly.type
_entity_poly.pdbx_seq_one_letter_code
_entity_poly.pdbx_strand_id
1 'polypeptide(L)'
;RNNMAMPNEIVDVGTAIALRYRDKIEEKDYYNLLRAHGFVRKNADRMYETGMRLLQGIELIALERRDKLGKLDIEDEAAKTGITPDILQKLRDITMVIPAATDIISFAVREVYTPEIAEAFGQFDGLDEVVERASADIKAIGMTKETFAKYWAAHWMLPSVGQGFEMVHRAVIPAVSTEEQPLGLDRLMTALDIMPAWRDKLTAISYSPFTRVDVRRMHKLGILEEGDLVRAYMDLGFDKTKAEAMRDFTLAY
;
A
#
# COMPACT_ATOMS: atom_id res chain seq x y z
N ARG A 1 -60.12 -28.21 6.09
CA ARG A 1 -59.47 -29.51 6.33
C ARG A 1 -58.17 -29.23 7.08
N ASN A 2 -57.98 -29.86 8.24
CA ASN A 2 -56.90 -29.56 9.18
C ASN A 2 -55.55 -30.04 8.61
N ASN A 3 -54.68 -29.13 8.18
CA ASN A 3 -53.35 -29.48 7.64
C ASN A 3 -52.44 -30.14 8.69
N MET A 4 -52.83 -30.10 9.98
CA MET A 4 -52.17 -30.80 11.08
C MET A 4 -52.41 -32.32 11.11
N ALA A 5 -53.52 -32.81 10.52
CA ALA A 5 -53.87 -34.24 10.58
C ALA A 5 -53.43 -35.01 9.32
N MET A 6 -53.39 -34.34 8.17
CA MET A 6 -52.79 -34.82 6.92
C MET A 6 -52.17 -33.60 6.22
N PRO A 7 -50.86 -33.36 6.36
CA PRO A 7 -50.21 -32.27 5.65
C PRO A 7 -50.28 -32.54 4.14
N ASN A 8 -50.95 -31.66 3.42
CA ASN A 8 -51.16 -31.78 1.96
C ASN A 8 -50.14 -30.96 1.15
N GLU A 9 -49.26 -30.23 1.81
CA GLU A 9 -48.23 -29.42 1.16
C GLU A 9 -47.06 -30.32 0.76
N ILE A 10 -46.77 -30.35 -0.53
CA ILE A 10 -45.63 -31.09 -1.08
C ILE A 10 -44.40 -30.17 -0.95
N VAL A 11 -43.33 -30.68 -0.33
CA VAL A 11 -42.03 -30.00 -0.30
C VAL A 11 -41.63 -29.63 -1.71
N ASP A 12 -41.39 -28.35 -1.98
CA ASP A 12 -41.04 -27.89 -3.33
C ASP A 12 -39.72 -28.50 -3.82
N VAL A 13 -39.52 -28.51 -5.14
CA VAL A 13 -38.36 -29.11 -5.79
C VAL A 13 -37.04 -28.52 -5.29
N GLY A 14 -36.97 -27.20 -5.11
CA GLY A 14 -35.76 -26.52 -4.65
C GLY A 14 -35.40 -26.91 -3.23
N THR A 15 -36.39 -26.96 -2.33
CA THR A 15 -36.20 -27.43 -0.96
C THR A 15 -35.80 -28.92 -0.93
N ALA A 16 -36.40 -29.78 -1.75
CA ALA A 16 -36.02 -31.18 -1.84
C ALA A 16 -34.56 -31.37 -2.28
N ILE A 17 -34.09 -30.59 -3.26
CA ILE A 17 -32.68 -30.56 -3.70
C ILE A 17 -31.77 -30.10 -2.54
N ALA A 18 -32.12 -29.01 -1.86
CA ALA A 18 -31.33 -28.48 -0.74
C ALA A 18 -31.25 -29.44 0.46
N LEU A 19 -32.34 -30.15 0.77
CA LEU A 19 -32.37 -31.17 1.82
C LEU A 19 -31.43 -32.34 1.48
N ARG A 20 -31.42 -32.79 0.21
CA ARG A 20 -30.49 -33.83 -0.25
C ARG A 20 -29.03 -33.37 -0.17
N TYR A 21 -28.73 -32.14 -0.60
CA TYR A 21 -27.37 -31.59 -0.52
C TYR A 21 -26.83 -31.42 0.90
N ARG A 22 -27.71 -31.30 1.90
CA ARG A 22 -27.35 -31.08 3.30
C ARG A 22 -27.49 -32.34 4.14
N ASP A 23 -27.57 -33.50 3.49
CA ASP A 23 -27.72 -34.82 4.11
C ASP A 23 -28.89 -34.87 5.11
N LYS A 24 -30.00 -34.17 4.80
CA LYS A 24 -31.21 -34.13 5.64
C LYS A 24 -32.26 -35.17 5.23
N ILE A 25 -32.13 -35.71 4.03
CA ILE A 25 -32.96 -36.79 3.50
C ILE A 25 -32.08 -37.75 2.71
N GLU A 26 -32.47 -39.02 2.63
CA GLU A 26 -31.78 -40.00 1.80
C GLU A 26 -32.12 -39.83 0.31
N GLU A 27 -31.30 -40.41 -0.58
CA GLU A 27 -31.55 -40.40 -2.03
C GLU A 27 -32.95 -40.95 -2.40
N LYS A 28 -33.39 -42.01 -1.70
CA LYS A 28 -34.72 -42.59 -1.89
C LYS A 28 -35.83 -41.58 -1.57
N ASP A 29 -35.68 -40.83 -0.48
CA ASP A 29 -36.67 -39.84 -0.05
C ASP A 29 -36.72 -38.66 -1.02
N TYR A 30 -35.57 -38.22 -1.53
CA TYR A 30 -35.50 -37.23 -2.61
C TYR A 30 -36.31 -37.69 -3.83
N TYR A 31 -36.12 -38.91 -4.33
CA TYR A 31 -36.90 -39.39 -5.47
C TYR A 31 -38.38 -39.52 -5.20
N ASN A 32 -38.79 -39.86 -3.97
CA ASN A 32 -40.19 -39.89 -3.59
C ASN A 32 -40.82 -38.50 -3.64
N LEU A 33 -40.11 -37.48 -3.13
CA LEU A 33 -40.54 -36.08 -3.21
C LEU A 33 -40.64 -35.61 -4.67
N LEU A 34 -39.64 -35.90 -5.50
CA LEU A 34 -39.63 -35.49 -6.91
C LEU A 34 -40.71 -36.23 -7.74
N ARG A 35 -41.02 -37.49 -7.39
CA ARG A 35 -42.12 -38.24 -8.01
C ARG A 35 -43.49 -37.63 -7.67
N ALA A 36 -43.67 -37.08 -6.48
CA ALA A 36 -44.91 -36.38 -6.10
C ALA A 36 -45.16 -35.14 -6.98
N HIS A 37 -44.10 -34.55 -7.54
CA HIS A 37 -44.15 -33.48 -8.56
C HIS A 37 -44.20 -34.00 -10.01
N GLY A 38 -44.28 -35.31 -10.22
CA GLY A 38 -44.34 -35.92 -11.56
C GLY A 38 -42.99 -36.11 -12.26
N PHE A 39 -41.85 -35.90 -11.59
CA PHE A 39 -40.54 -36.11 -12.20
C PHE A 39 -40.11 -37.58 -12.15
N VAL A 40 -39.66 -38.09 -13.29
CA VAL A 40 -38.98 -39.39 -13.38
C VAL A 40 -37.55 -39.29 -12.82
N ARG A 41 -36.97 -40.43 -12.41
CA ARG A 41 -35.63 -40.49 -11.80
C ARG A 41 -34.58 -39.72 -12.59
N LYS A 42 -34.52 -39.92 -13.91
CA LYS A 42 -33.61 -39.20 -14.81
C LYS A 42 -33.70 -37.67 -14.71
N ASN A 43 -34.90 -37.12 -14.57
CA ASN A 43 -35.09 -35.67 -14.43
C ASN A 43 -34.73 -35.22 -13.00
N ALA A 44 -35.06 -36.02 -11.99
CA ALA A 44 -34.64 -35.77 -10.62
C ALA A 44 -33.10 -35.77 -10.48
N ASP A 45 -32.39 -36.65 -11.18
CA ASP A 45 -30.93 -36.67 -11.22
C ASP A 45 -30.36 -35.39 -11.82
N ARG A 46 -30.86 -34.99 -12.99
CA ARG A 46 -30.47 -33.73 -13.64
C ARG A 46 -30.73 -32.52 -12.74
N MET A 47 -31.89 -32.46 -12.11
CA MET A 47 -32.25 -31.37 -11.19
C MET A 47 -31.31 -31.31 -9.99
N TYR A 48 -30.96 -32.47 -9.44
CA TYR A 48 -29.95 -32.56 -8.39
C TYR A 48 -28.63 -32.02 -8.94
N GLU A 49 -28.04 -32.63 -9.97
CA GLU A 49 -26.76 -32.22 -10.59
C GLU A 49 -26.69 -30.71 -10.89
N THR A 50 -27.73 -30.12 -11.50
CA THR A 50 -27.78 -28.68 -11.81
C THR A 50 -27.89 -27.79 -10.58
N GLY A 51 -28.33 -28.32 -9.44
CA GLY A 51 -28.39 -27.61 -8.17
C GLY A 51 -27.03 -27.49 -7.47
N MET A 52 -25.97 -28.13 -7.98
CA MET A 52 -24.62 -27.98 -7.43
C MET A 52 -24.15 -26.53 -7.61
N ARG A 53 -23.55 -25.95 -6.57
CA ARG A 53 -22.86 -24.66 -6.72
C ARG A 53 -21.62 -24.87 -7.58
N LEU A 54 -21.56 -24.13 -8.69
CA LEU A 54 -20.39 -24.03 -9.54
C LEU A 54 -19.49 -22.88 -9.08
N LEU A 55 -18.20 -23.00 -9.36
CA LEU A 55 -17.25 -21.91 -9.20
C LEU A 55 -17.65 -20.74 -10.10
N GLN A 56 -17.60 -19.54 -9.54
CA GLN A 56 -17.85 -18.29 -10.25
C GLN A 56 -16.56 -17.74 -10.85
N GLY A 57 -16.67 -16.76 -11.75
CA GLY A 57 -15.51 -16.21 -12.48
C GLY A 57 -14.37 -15.73 -11.58
N ILE A 58 -14.65 -15.05 -10.46
CA ILE A 58 -13.60 -14.58 -9.54
C ILE A 58 -12.88 -15.76 -8.84
N GLU A 59 -13.62 -16.80 -8.44
CA GLU A 59 -13.06 -17.99 -7.79
C GLU A 59 -12.18 -18.76 -8.78
N LEU A 60 -12.63 -18.89 -10.03
CA LEU A 60 -11.89 -19.50 -11.14
C LEU A 60 -10.59 -18.75 -11.45
N ILE A 61 -10.63 -17.42 -11.56
CA ILE A 61 -9.45 -16.58 -11.80
C ILE A 61 -8.44 -16.69 -10.64
N ALA A 62 -8.93 -16.74 -9.39
CA ALA A 62 -8.04 -16.92 -8.24
C ALA A 62 -7.33 -18.28 -8.27
N LEU A 63 -8.03 -19.36 -8.67
CA LEU A 63 -7.43 -20.67 -8.86
C LEU A 63 -6.43 -20.68 -10.03
N GLU A 64 -6.76 -20.03 -11.15
CA GLU A 64 -5.88 -19.87 -12.32
C GLU A 64 -4.57 -19.17 -11.94
N ARG A 65 -4.67 -18.01 -11.28
CA ARG A 65 -3.52 -17.22 -10.85
C ARG A 65 -2.60 -17.95 -9.87
N ARG A 66 -3.16 -18.87 -9.07
CA ARG A 66 -2.43 -19.68 -8.08
C ARG A 66 -1.98 -21.03 -8.61
N ASP A 67 -2.22 -21.31 -9.90
CA ASP A 67 -1.93 -22.60 -10.53
C ASP A 67 -2.61 -23.78 -9.79
N LYS A 68 -3.88 -23.57 -9.36
CA LYS A 68 -4.71 -24.52 -8.60
C LYS A 68 -5.97 -25.02 -9.32
N LEU A 69 -6.10 -24.78 -10.63
CA LEU A 69 -7.21 -25.33 -11.43
C LEU A 69 -7.17 -26.87 -11.54
N GLY A 70 -5.99 -27.47 -11.40
CA GLY A 70 -5.83 -28.92 -11.55
C GLY A 70 -6.10 -29.37 -12.98
N LYS A 71 -7.16 -30.15 -13.19
CA LYS A 71 -7.60 -30.64 -14.52
C LYS A 71 -8.76 -29.82 -15.12
N LEU A 72 -9.23 -28.80 -14.41
CA LEU A 72 -10.33 -27.97 -14.88
C LEU A 72 -9.84 -27.06 -16.01
N ASP A 73 -10.65 -26.95 -17.05
CA ASP A 73 -10.50 -25.89 -18.05
C ASP A 73 -11.35 -24.69 -17.61
N ILE A 74 -10.72 -23.52 -17.48
CA ILE A 74 -11.39 -22.34 -16.95
C ILE A 74 -12.52 -21.84 -17.85
N GLU A 75 -12.38 -21.95 -19.17
CA GLU A 75 -13.39 -21.48 -20.12
C GLU A 75 -14.61 -22.40 -20.07
N ASP A 76 -14.39 -23.72 -19.98
CA ASP A 76 -15.46 -24.70 -19.80
C ASP A 76 -16.20 -24.48 -18.47
N GLU A 77 -15.48 -24.30 -17.36
CA GLU A 77 -16.12 -24.06 -16.06
C GLU A 77 -16.88 -22.72 -16.01
N ALA A 78 -16.30 -21.66 -16.60
CA ALA A 78 -16.95 -20.36 -16.70
C ALA A 78 -18.23 -20.45 -17.55
N ALA A 79 -18.20 -21.15 -18.68
CA ALA A 79 -19.35 -21.31 -19.57
C ALA A 79 -20.55 -21.98 -18.88
N LYS A 80 -20.32 -22.93 -17.95
CA LYS A 80 -21.40 -23.56 -17.16
C LYS A 80 -22.17 -22.58 -16.28
N THR A 81 -21.57 -21.43 -15.94
CA THR A 81 -22.23 -20.35 -15.19
C THR A 81 -22.74 -19.20 -16.07
N GLY A 82 -22.66 -19.36 -17.39
CA GLY A 82 -23.07 -18.32 -18.35
C GLY A 82 -22.05 -17.21 -18.54
N ILE A 83 -20.81 -17.37 -18.05
CA ILE A 83 -19.72 -16.43 -18.28
C ILE A 83 -19.12 -16.73 -19.67
N THR A 84 -19.25 -15.79 -20.60
CA THR A 84 -18.64 -15.89 -21.93
C THR A 84 -17.13 -15.62 -21.87
N PRO A 85 -16.33 -16.03 -22.87
CA PRO A 85 -14.91 -15.71 -22.92
C PRO A 85 -14.59 -14.21 -22.81
N ASP A 86 -15.40 -13.35 -23.41
CA ASP A 86 -15.29 -11.88 -23.29
C ASP A 86 -15.50 -11.40 -21.85
N ILE A 87 -16.53 -11.93 -21.15
CA ILE A 87 -16.78 -11.58 -19.75
C ILE A 87 -15.65 -12.13 -18.86
N LEU A 88 -15.19 -13.35 -19.11
CA LEU A 88 -14.07 -13.94 -18.36
C LEU A 88 -12.81 -13.08 -18.47
N GLN A 89 -12.51 -12.56 -19.67
CA GLN A 89 -11.39 -11.65 -19.87
C GLN A 89 -11.59 -10.33 -19.09
N LYS A 90 -12.77 -9.71 -19.17
CA LYS A 90 -13.09 -8.50 -18.38
C LYS A 90 -12.95 -8.77 -16.87
N LEU A 91 -13.35 -9.94 -16.40
CA LEU A 91 -13.17 -10.35 -15.00
C LEU A 91 -11.69 -10.49 -14.63
N ARG A 92 -10.84 -11.03 -15.52
CA ARG A 92 -9.38 -11.04 -15.30
C ARG A 92 -8.85 -9.62 -15.14
N ASP A 93 -9.28 -8.69 -16.00
CA ASP A 93 -8.81 -7.31 -15.98
C ASP A 93 -9.24 -6.57 -14.70
N ILE A 94 -10.51 -6.63 -14.31
CA ILE A 94 -11.00 -5.90 -13.11
C ILE A 94 -10.49 -6.47 -11.79
N THR A 95 -10.02 -7.72 -11.79
CA THR A 95 -9.46 -8.37 -10.60
C THR A 95 -7.96 -8.14 -10.47
N MET A 96 -7.33 -7.39 -11.38
CA MET A 96 -5.93 -7.00 -11.24
C MET A 96 -5.77 -5.99 -10.09
N VAL A 97 -4.65 -6.08 -9.38
CA VAL A 97 -4.29 -5.12 -8.33
C VAL A 97 -3.95 -3.79 -8.97
N ILE A 98 -4.65 -2.74 -8.55
CA ILE A 98 -4.37 -1.35 -8.87
C ILE A 98 -3.98 -0.64 -7.58
N PRO A 99 -2.92 0.19 -7.57
CA PRO A 99 -2.52 0.94 -6.39
C PRO A 99 -3.66 1.82 -5.84
N ALA A 100 -3.79 1.87 -4.51
CA ALA A 100 -4.74 2.78 -3.88
C ALA A 100 -4.27 4.23 -4.02
N ALA A 101 -5.16 5.20 -3.80
CA ALA A 101 -4.81 6.62 -3.89
C ALA A 101 -3.60 7.02 -3.02
N THR A 102 -3.49 6.45 -1.82
CA THR A 102 -2.36 6.66 -0.90
C THR A 102 -1.05 6.11 -1.43
N ASP A 103 -1.10 4.99 -2.15
CA ASP A 103 0.08 4.38 -2.77
C ASP A 103 0.56 5.27 -3.93
N ILE A 104 -0.38 5.74 -4.76
CA ILE A 104 -0.08 6.65 -5.89
C ILE A 104 0.57 7.94 -5.39
N ILE A 105 0.05 8.52 -4.30
CA ILE A 105 0.67 9.70 -3.67
C ILE A 105 2.07 9.36 -3.15
N SER A 106 2.24 8.22 -2.48
CA SER A 106 3.55 7.79 -1.98
C SER A 106 4.56 7.56 -3.12
N PHE A 107 4.11 7.00 -4.25
CA PHE A 107 4.93 6.82 -5.44
C PHE A 107 5.38 8.16 -6.02
N ALA A 108 4.49 9.16 -6.07
CA ALA A 108 4.84 10.50 -6.52
C ALA A 108 5.85 11.18 -5.59
N VAL A 109 5.62 11.14 -4.28
CA VAL A 109 6.52 11.76 -3.28
C VAL A 109 7.89 11.08 -3.25
N ARG A 110 7.94 9.77 -3.48
CA ARG A 110 9.20 9.00 -3.58
C ARG A 110 9.79 9.00 -4.98
N GLU A 111 9.39 9.90 -5.88
CA GLU A 111 10.00 10.06 -7.22
C GLU A 111 9.91 8.81 -8.11
N VAL A 112 9.02 7.86 -7.81
CA VAL A 112 8.84 6.62 -8.59
C VAL A 112 8.38 6.91 -10.02
N TYR A 113 7.67 8.02 -10.23
CA TYR A 113 7.21 8.47 -11.54
C TYR A 113 8.23 9.35 -12.29
N THR A 114 9.43 9.52 -11.74
CA THR A 114 10.50 10.30 -12.36
C THR A 114 11.73 9.39 -12.52
N PRO A 115 11.80 8.63 -13.64
CA PRO A 115 12.76 7.54 -13.81
C PRO A 115 14.21 7.94 -13.58
N GLU A 116 14.62 9.13 -14.05
CA GLU A 116 15.98 9.62 -13.92
C GLU A 116 16.37 9.80 -12.44
N ILE A 117 15.40 10.21 -11.61
CA ILE A 117 15.61 10.41 -10.17
C ILE A 117 15.54 9.08 -9.42
N ALA A 118 14.55 8.24 -9.73
CA ALA A 118 14.40 6.91 -9.14
C ALA A 118 15.65 6.04 -9.37
N GLU A 119 16.22 6.10 -10.59
CA GLU A 119 17.47 5.42 -10.93
C GLU A 119 18.67 6.01 -10.17
N ALA A 120 18.78 7.34 -10.08
CA ALA A 120 19.83 7.99 -9.29
C ALA A 120 19.77 7.63 -7.79
N PHE A 121 18.58 7.34 -7.26
CA PHE A 121 18.38 6.86 -5.90
C PHE A 121 18.59 5.34 -5.72
N GLY A 122 18.85 4.58 -6.81
CA GLY A 122 18.96 3.12 -6.75
C GLY A 122 17.66 2.42 -6.37
N GLN A 123 16.50 3.05 -6.62
CA GLN A 123 15.21 2.53 -6.14
C GLN A 123 14.81 1.18 -6.73
N PHE A 124 15.38 0.82 -7.88
CA PHE A 124 15.15 -0.44 -8.56
C PHE A 124 16.22 -1.49 -8.27
N ASP A 125 17.18 -1.21 -7.38
CA ASP A 125 18.22 -2.16 -7.01
C ASP A 125 17.60 -3.46 -6.47
N GLY A 126 18.05 -4.59 -7.01
CA GLY A 126 17.55 -5.93 -6.65
C GLY A 126 16.16 -6.29 -7.18
N LEU A 127 15.48 -5.40 -7.92
CA LEU A 127 14.11 -5.63 -8.38
C LEU A 127 13.96 -6.91 -9.21
N ASP A 128 14.82 -7.12 -10.20
CA ASP A 128 14.67 -8.25 -11.14
C ASP A 128 14.83 -9.61 -10.43
N GLU A 129 15.78 -9.73 -9.51
CA GLU A 129 15.98 -10.93 -8.68
C GLU A 129 14.74 -11.24 -7.83
N VAL A 130 14.15 -10.21 -7.23
CA VAL A 130 12.96 -10.36 -6.39
C VAL A 130 11.73 -10.68 -7.23
N VAL A 131 11.55 -10.04 -8.38
CA VAL A 131 10.44 -10.34 -9.30
C VAL A 131 10.50 -11.79 -9.76
N GLU A 132 11.69 -12.31 -10.06
CA GLU A 132 11.86 -13.72 -10.43
C GLU A 132 11.44 -14.65 -9.29
N ARG A 133 11.98 -14.42 -8.08
CA ARG A 133 11.69 -15.25 -6.89
C ARG A 133 10.25 -15.17 -6.41
N ALA A 134 9.64 -13.99 -6.47
CA ALA A 134 8.27 -13.72 -6.01
C ALA A 134 7.23 -13.81 -7.14
N SER A 135 7.62 -14.24 -8.35
CA SER A 135 6.76 -14.26 -9.54
C SER A 135 5.43 -14.99 -9.30
N ALA A 136 5.47 -16.13 -8.59
CA ALA A 136 4.28 -16.89 -8.22
C ALA A 136 3.33 -16.10 -7.30
N ASP A 137 3.87 -15.39 -6.31
CA ASP A 137 3.08 -14.59 -5.37
C ASP A 137 2.48 -13.35 -6.06
N ILE A 138 3.28 -12.66 -6.89
CA ILE A 138 2.85 -11.52 -7.70
C ILE A 138 1.69 -11.92 -8.63
N LYS A 139 1.82 -13.05 -9.33
CA LYS A 139 0.77 -13.62 -10.17
C LYS A 139 -0.46 -14.00 -9.34
N ALA A 140 -0.27 -14.67 -8.20
CA ALA A 140 -1.34 -15.19 -7.34
C ALA A 140 -2.28 -14.10 -6.82
N ILE A 141 -1.76 -12.89 -6.56
CA ILE A 141 -2.57 -11.74 -6.12
C ILE A 141 -3.14 -10.94 -7.29
N GLY A 142 -2.74 -11.21 -8.53
CA GLY A 142 -3.17 -10.47 -9.71
C GLY A 142 -2.44 -9.14 -9.89
N MET A 143 -1.16 -9.06 -9.53
CA MET A 143 -0.35 -7.86 -9.71
C MET A 143 0.56 -8.01 -10.95
N THR A 144 0.79 -6.92 -11.68
CA THR A 144 1.77 -6.91 -12.79
C THR A 144 3.19 -6.66 -12.26
N LYS A 145 4.21 -7.03 -13.04
CA LYS A 145 5.61 -6.67 -12.74
C LYS A 145 5.77 -5.16 -12.56
N GLU A 146 5.11 -4.37 -13.41
CA GLU A 146 5.17 -2.90 -13.36
C GLU A 146 4.54 -2.33 -12.09
N THR A 147 3.40 -2.86 -11.65
CA THR A 147 2.77 -2.42 -10.40
C THR A 147 3.64 -2.80 -9.21
N PHE A 148 4.18 -4.03 -9.20
CA PHE A 148 5.13 -4.46 -8.16
C PHE A 148 6.38 -3.57 -8.12
N ALA A 149 6.94 -3.22 -9.28
CA ALA A 149 8.12 -2.36 -9.38
C ALA A 149 7.89 -0.98 -8.76
N LYS A 150 6.67 -0.42 -8.83
CA LYS A 150 6.34 0.86 -8.16
C LYS A 150 6.33 0.74 -6.65
N TYR A 151 5.74 -0.34 -6.13
CA TYR A 151 5.79 -0.64 -4.70
C TYR A 151 7.22 -0.88 -4.23
N TRP A 152 8.02 -1.59 -5.02
CA TRP A 152 9.44 -1.78 -4.76
C TRP A 152 10.17 -0.44 -4.74
N ALA A 153 10.05 0.41 -5.76
CA ALA A 153 10.74 1.70 -5.77
C ALA A 153 10.38 2.58 -4.55
N ALA A 154 9.16 2.44 -4.04
CA ALA A 154 8.70 3.16 -2.86
C ALA A 154 8.99 2.48 -1.50
N HIS A 155 9.49 1.24 -1.43
CA HIS A 155 9.53 0.50 -0.15
C HIS A 155 10.67 0.92 0.79
N TRP A 156 11.70 1.58 0.26
CA TRP A 156 12.94 1.87 0.96
C TRP A 156 12.75 2.76 2.19
N MET A 157 13.55 2.50 3.23
CA MET A 157 13.67 3.41 4.36
C MET A 157 14.59 4.58 3.99
N LEU A 158 14.10 5.80 4.18
CA LEU A 158 14.87 7.00 3.91
C LEU A 158 15.67 7.43 5.16
N PRO A 159 16.82 8.09 4.98
CA PRO A 159 17.51 8.77 6.08
C PRO A 159 16.56 9.75 6.77
N SER A 160 16.68 9.87 8.10
CA SER A 160 15.98 10.91 8.85
C SER A 160 16.48 12.29 8.44
N VAL A 161 15.66 13.33 8.66
CA VAL A 161 16.06 14.72 8.39
C VAL A 161 17.32 15.13 9.19
N GLY A 162 17.50 14.61 10.41
CA GLY A 162 18.70 14.84 11.22
C GLY A 162 19.96 14.23 10.61
N GLN A 163 19.86 13.01 10.06
CA GLN A 163 20.96 12.44 9.26
C GLN A 163 21.22 13.28 8.01
N GLY A 164 20.17 13.81 7.38
CA GLY A 164 20.26 14.81 6.31
C GLY A 164 21.12 16.02 6.69
N PHE A 165 20.88 16.60 7.87
CA PHE A 165 21.68 17.71 8.38
C PHE A 165 23.14 17.34 8.58
N GLU A 166 23.42 16.18 9.17
CA GLU A 166 24.80 15.70 9.33
C GLU A 166 25.52 15.51 7.99
N MET A 167 24.83 14.99 6.97
CA MET A 167 25.38 14.85 5.62
C MET A 167 25.72 16.21 5.02
N VAL A 168 24.87 17.22 5.20
CA VAL A 168 25.16 18.61 4.76
C VAL A 168 26.36 19.19 5.51
N HIS A 169 26.41 19.07 6.84
CA HIS A 169 27.51 19.61 7.65
C HIS A 169 28.87 18.96 7.34
N ARG A 170 28.87 17.71 6.89
CA ARG A 170 30.07 16.97 6.47
C ARG A 170 30.38 17.14 4.98
N ALA A 171 29.65 18.00 4.27
CA ALA A 171 29.77 18.22 2.83
C ALA A 171 29.65 16.92 1.99
N VAL A 172 28.85 15.96 2.47
CA VAL A 172 28.56 14.72 1.75
C VAL A 172 27.46 14.95 0.71
N ILE A 173 26.50 15.84 1.00
CA ILE A 173 25.44 16.27 0.10
C ILE A 173 25.27 17.79 0.17
N PRO A 174 24.69 18.44 -0.85
CA PRO A 174 24.37 19.86 -0.79
C PRO A 174 23.05 20.08 -0.06
N ALA A 175 22.82 21.30 0.44
CA ALA A 175 21.52 21.67 1.03
C ALA A 175 20.42 21.75 -0.05
N VAL A 176 20.79 22.15 -1.27
CA VAL A 176 19.93 22.22 -2.45
C VAL A 176 20.56 21.38 -3.54
N SER A 177 19.78 20.48 -4.12
CA SER A 177 20.23 19.57 -5.18
C SER A 177 20.70 20.35 -6.42
N THR A 178 21.77 19.88 -7.05
CA THR A 178 22.30 20.41 -8.33
C THR A 178 22.33 19.31 -9.39
N GLU A 179 22.66 19.64 -10.64
CA GLU A 179 22.84 18.62 -11.68
C GLU A 179 23.97 17.64 -11.34
N GLU A 180 25.07 18.13 -10.75
CA GLU A 180 26.22 17.31 -10.33
C GLU A 180 25.95 16.53 -9.04
N GLN A 181 25.10 17.07 -8.17
CA GLN A 181 24.73 16.46 -6.89
C GLN A 181 23.20 16.45 -6.74
N PRO A 182 22.52 15.51 -7.43
CA PRO A 182 21.05 15.49 -7.50
C PRO A 182 20.37 15.02 -6.21
N LEU A 183 21.15 14.60 -5.20
CA LEU A 183 20.66 14.04 -3.93
C LEU A 183 20.92 15.00 -2.74
N GLY A 184 20.38 16.21 -2.82
CA GLY A 184 20.47 17.20 -1.74
C GLY A 184 19.46 17.02 -0.61
N LEU A 185 19.63 17.81 0.45
CA LEU A 185 18.72 17.83 1.61
C LEU A 185 17.27 18.20 1.22
N ASP A 186 17.09 19.10 0.26
CA ASP A 186 15.79 19.50 -0.28
C ASP A 186 15.00 18.33 -0.87
N ARG A 187 15.67 17.44 -1.60
CA ARG A 187 15.05 16.24 -2.15
C ARG A 187 14.82 15.16 -1.11
N LEU A 188 15.74 14.98 -0.16
CA LEU A 188 15.50 14.10 0.98
C LEU A 188 14.25 14.54 1.77
N MET A 189 14.11 15.83 2.07
CA MET A 189 12.92 16.35 2.77
C MET A 189 11.64 16.21 1.94
N THR A 190 11.75 16.29 0.61
CA THR A 190 10.63 16.01 -0.30
C THR A 190 10.21 14.55 -0.19
N ALA A 191 11.15 13.61 -0.33
CA ALA A 191 10.89 12.17 -0.25
C ALA A 191 10.41 11.70 1.13
N LEU A 192 10.78 12.41 2.20
CA LEU A 192 10.26 12.24 3.57
C LEU A 192 8.83 12.77 3.76
N ASP A 193 8.21 13.34 2.71
CA ASP A 193 6.89 13.96 2.74
C ASP A 193 6.79 15.14 3.75
N ILE A 194 7.89 15.87 3.94
CA ILE A 194 7.89 17.07 4.79
C ILE A 194 7.20 18.18 4.00
N MET A 195 6.16 18.79 4.59
CA MET A 195 5.42 19.87 3.92
C MET A 195 6.36 21.02 3.51
N PRO A 196 6.21 21.58 2.30
CA PRO A 196 7.11 22.62 1.78
C PRO A 196 7.34 23.80 2.74
N ALA A 197 6.30 24.25 3.44
CA ALA A 197 6.37 25.38 4.37
C ALA A 197 7.36 25.20 5.55
N TRP A 198 7.73 23.96 5.88
CA TRP A 198 8.64 23.61 6.96
C TRP A 198 10.08 23.39 6.51
N ARG A 199 10.32 23.11 5.22
CA ARG A 199 11.64 22.71 4.71
C ARG A 199 12.71 23.76 4.98
N ASP A 200 12.48 25.00 4.56
CA ASP A 200 13.43 26.09 4.78
C ASP A 200 13.64 26.39 6.27
N LYS A 201 12.62 26.21 7.10
CA LYS A 201 12.69 26.44 8.55
C LYS A 201 13.53 25.37 9.23
N LEU A 202 13.37 24.11 8.82
CA LEU A 202 14.16 22.98 9.29
C LEU A 202 15.62 23.13 8.85
N THR A 203 15.87 23.51 7.59
CA THR A 203 17.22 23.82 7.10
C THR A 203 17.85 24.99 7.86
N ALA A 204 17.09 26.04 8.18
CA ALA A 204 17.64 27.19 8.90
C ALA A 204 18.12 26.85 10.33
N ILE A 205 17.53 25.84 10.97
CA ILE A 205 17.90 25.39 12.32
C ILE A 205 18.86 24.19 12.33
N SER A 206 19.32 23.72 11.17
CA SER A 206 20.22 22.57 11.11
C SER A 206 21.60 22.90 11.69
N TYR A 207 22.07 24.12 11.49
CA TYR A 207 23.39 24.58 11.95
C TYR A 207 23.39 24.93 13.43
N SER A 208 24.53 24.65 14.10
CA SER A 208 24.69 25.00 15.50
C SER A 208 24.79 26.52 15.68
N PRO A 209 24.06 27.12 16.64
CA PRO A 209 24.27 28.50 17.01
C PRO A 209 25.63 28.68 17.71
N PHE A 210 26.11 29.91 17.82
CA PHE A 210 27.31 30.21 18.59
C PHE A 210 27.15 29.79 20.05
N THR A 211 28.17 29.17 20.63
CA THR A 211 28.13 28.82 22.06
C THR A 211 28.22 30.09 22.92
N ARG A 212 27.73 30.03 24.16
CA ARG A 212 27.84 31.18 25.10
C ARG A 212 29.28 31.66 25.27
N VAL A 213 30.25 30.75 25.21
CA VAL A 213 31.67 31.09 25.36
C VAL A 213 32.17 31.82 24.11
N ASP A 214 31.78 31.35 22.92
CA ASP A 214 32.18 31.97 21.66
C ASP A 214 31.55 33.34 21.48
N VAL A 215 30.26 33.50 21.82
CA VAL A 215 29.56 34.79 21.81
C VAL A 215 30.33 35.84 22.63
N ARG A 216 30.73 35.49 23.86
CA ARG A 216 31.52 36.40 24.73
C ARG A 216 32.89 36.74 24.14
N ARG A 217 33.60 35.74 23.60
CA ARG A 217 34.92 35.93 22.99
C ARG A 217 34.84 36.79 21.73
N MET A 218 33.85 36.54 20.88
CA MET A 218 33.61 37.29 19.66
C MET A 218 33.29 38.75 19.96
N HIS A 219 32.46 39.02 20.97
CA HIS A 219 32.21 40.39 21.41
C HIS A 219 33.48 41.10 21.92
N LYS A 220 34.28 40.42 22.76
CA LYS A 220 35.56 40.98 23.26
C LYS A 220 36.55 41.29 22.13
N LEU A 221 36.49 40.53 21.03
CA LEU A 221 37.31 40.74 19.83
C LEU A 221 36.70 41.75 18.85
N GLY A 222 35.52 42.31 19.14
CA GLY A 222 34.80 43.24 18.26
C GLY A 222 34.18 42.60 17.02
N ILE A 223 33.99 41.27 17.02
CA ILE A 223 33.35 40.52 15.93
C ILE A 223 31.82 40.63 16.00
N LEU A 224 31.27 40.61 17.21
CA LEU A 224 29.84 40.83 17.47
C LEU A 224 29.67 42.18 18.17
N GLU A 225 28.67 42.94 17.76
CA GLU A 225 28.27 44.19 18.42
C GLU A 225 27.29 43.90 19.57
N GLU A 226 27.04 44.90 20.43
CA GLU A 226 26.14 44.75 21.58
C GLU A 226 24.72 44.33 21.17
N GLY A 227 24.27 44.78 19.99
CA GLY A 227 22.97 44.42 19.41
C GLY A 227 22.87 42.94 19.00
N ASP A 228 23.98 42.33 18.59
CA ASP A 228 24.03 40.94 18.12
C ASP A 228 23.96 39.94 19.28
N LEU A 229 24.45 40.34 20.46
CA LEU A 229 24.49 39.49 21.66
C LEU A 229 23.13 38.92 22.02
N VAL A 230 22.07 39.74 21.97
CA VAL A 230 20.72 39.29 22.34
C VAL A 230 20.23 38.22 21.37
N ARG A 231 20.43 38.41 20.06
CA ARG A 231 20.04 37.41 19.05
C ARG A 231 20.81 36.11 19.23
N ALA A 232 22.13 36.19 19.39
CA ALA A 232 22.98 35.01 19.56
C ALA A 232 22.61 34.19 20.80
N TYR A 233 22.23 34.85 21.91
CA TYR A 233 21.70 34.15 23.07
C TYR A 233 20.29 33.57 22.82
N MET A 234 19.42 34.28 22.10
CA MET A 234 18.11 33.72 21.73
C MET A 234 18.21 32.48 20.83
N ASP A 235 19.21 32.41 19.95
CA ASP A 235 19.47 31.24 19.10
C ASP A 235 19.84 29.99 19.92
N LEU A 236 20.39 30.17 21.14
CA LEU A 236 20.62 29.09 22.10
C LEU A 236 19.36 28.67 22.87
N GLY A 237 18.21 29.30 22.60
CA GLY A 237 16.92 29.01 23.24
C GLY A 237 16.62 29.85 24.47
N PHE A 238 17.41 30.91 24.76
CA PHE A 238 17.02 31.87 25.78
C PHE A 238 15.80 32.69 25.33
N ASP A 239 14.86 32.93 26.25
CA ASP A 239 13.86 33.98 26.05
C ASP A 239 14.53 35.37 26.04
N LYS A 240 13.80 36.39 25.55
CA LYS A 240 14.35 37.74 25.38
C LYS A 240 14.91 38.32 26.69
N THR A 241 14.21 38.13 27.80
CA THR A 241 14.64 38.65 29.11
C THR A 241 15.96 38.02 29.56
N LYS A 242 16.11 36.69 29.44
CA LYS A 242 17.36 36.01 29.76
C LYS A 242 18.48 36.36 28.79
N ALA A 243 18.17 36.55 27.51
CA ALA A 243 19.15 36.96 26.52
C ALA A 243 19.68 38.38 26.79
N GLU A 244 18.84 39.32 27.19
CA GLU A 244 19.22 40.67 27.62
C GLU A 244 20.09 40.63 28.90
N ALA A 245 19.73 39.80 29.89
CA ALA A 245 20.55 39.62 31.08
C ALA A 245 21.94 39.01 30.76
N MET A 246 21.99 38.06 29.82
CA MET A 246 23.25 37.47 29.34
C MET A 246 24.11 38.47 28.58
N ARG A 247 23.49 39.37 27.78
CA ARG A 247 24.18 40.51 27.16
C ARG A 247 24.81 41.39 28.25
N ASP A 248 24.04 41.86 29.21
CA ASP A 248 24.54 42.77 30.26
C ASP A 248 25.67 42.13 31.08
N PHE A 249 25.55 40.83 31.38
CA PHE A 249 26.61 40.05 32.00
C PHE A 249 27.88 40.00 31.14
N THR A 250 27.73 39.87 29.82
CA THR A 250 28.86 39.85 28.87
C THR A 250 29.54 41.21 28.75
N LEU A 251 28.79 42.31 28.84
CA LEU A 251 29.33 43.67 28.79
C LEU A 251 30.12 44.01 30.07
N ALA A 252 29.70 43.45 31.21
CA ALA A 252 30.37 43.66 32.49
C ALA A 252 31.67 42.85 32.68
N TYR A 253 31.86 41.72 31.96
CA TYR A 253 32.92 40.74 32.20
C TYR A 253 33.50 40.03 30.95
#